data_AF-A0A1V1P971-F1
#
_entry.id   AF-A0A1V1P971-F1
#
_cell.length_a   1.000
_cell.length_b   1.000
_cell.length_c   1.000
_cell.angle_alpha   90.00
_cell.angle_beta   90.00
_cell.angle_gamma   90.00
#
_symmetry.space_group_name_H-M   'P 1'
#
loop_
_entity.id
_entity.type
_entity.pdbx_description
1 polymer ?
#
loop_
_entity_poly.entity_id
_entity_poly.type
_entity_poly.pdbx_seq_one_letter_code
_entity_poly.pdbx_strand_id
1 'polypeptide(L)'
;MNIFFMDKDKPRIDVLISPMMFSLSLASPNYKKLLSSLGIPCIQAMTTMQPYDEWFDSTQGMTTMEVSYTAAQPEFDGNLITVPFASREQEKIDPITGALMTRYVPIKDRLEKIVDLSLNWAKLRRKKIQNVG
;
A
#
# COMPACT_ATOMS: atom_id res chain seq x y z
N MET A 1 6.54 -10.34 -13.29
CA MET A 1 5.13 -10.03 -12.95
C MET A 1 4.14 -10.97 -13.68
N ASN A 2 4.24 -11.12 -15.00
CA ASN A 2 3.33 -11.98 -15.79
C ASN A 2 3.27 -13.45 -15.36
N ILE A 3 4.33 -14.01 -14.78
CA ILE A 3 4.31 -15.40 -14.27
C ILE A 3 3.62 -15.54 -12.90
N PHE A 4 3.51 -14.45 -12.13
CA PHE A 4 2.99 -14.50 -10.75
C PHE A 4 1.53 -14.06 -10.68
N PHE A 5 1.20 -12.92 -11.29
CA PHE A 5 -0.13 -12.30 -11.14
C PHE A 5 -1.03 -12.42 -12.37
N MET A 6 -0.51 -12.95 -13.48
CA MET A 6 -1.26 -13.09 -14.73
C MET A 6 -1.26 -14.54 -15.22
N ASP A 7 -2.34 -14.94 -15.87
CA ASP A 7 -2.43 -16.12 -16.72
C ASP A 7 -2.76 -15.64 -18.14
N LYS A 8 -1.71 -15.54 -18.97
CA LYS A 8 -1.76 -14.80 -20.24
C LYS A 8 -2.27 -13.37 -19.97
N ASP A 9 -3.46 -13.03 -20.47
CA ASP A 9 -4.07 -11.71 -20.32
C ASP A 9 -5.11 -11.62 -19.18
N LYS A 10 -5.25 -12.68 -18.37
CA LYS A 10 -6.20 -12.71 -17.25
C LYS A 10 -5.47 -12.57 -15.92
N PRO A 11 -5.87 -11.65 -15.02
CA PRO A 11 -5.27 -11.58 -13.69
C PRO A 11 -5.65 -12.80 -12.84
N ARG A 12 -4.67 -13.34 -12.11
CA ARG A 12 -4.81 -14.45 -11.13
C ARG A 12 -5.28 -13.98 -9.76
N ILE A 13 -5.21 -12.67 -9.52
CA ILE A 13 -5.61 -12.00 -8.27
C ILE A 13 -6.71 -10.99 -8.57
N ASP A 14 -7.59 -10.71 -7.62
CA ASP A 14 -8.67 -9.73 -7.81
C ASP A 14 -8.27 -8.30 -7.40
N VAL A 15 -7.31 -8.17 -6.48
CA VAL A 15 -6.81 -6.92 -5.91
C VAL A 15 -5.33 -7.11 -5.56
N LEU A 16 -4.51 -6.09 -5.78
CA LEU A 16 -3.13 -6.02 -5.31
C LEU A 16 -3.05 -5.08 -4.11
N ILE A 17 -2.42 -5.49 -3.01
CA ILE A 17 -2.07 -4.58 -1.90
C ILE A 17 -0.58 -4.25 -2.04
N SER A 18 -0.27 -2.97 -2.25
CA SER A 18 1.11 -2.49 -2.44
C SER A 18 1.59 -1.77 -1.18
N PRO A 19 2.60 -2.31 -0.47
CA PRO A 19 3.30 -1.58 0.59
C PRO A 19 4.45 -0.71 0.06
N MET A 20 4.64 -0.65 -1.26
CA MET A 20 5.76 0.09 -1.85
C MET A 20 5.59 1.59 -1.63
N MET A 21 6.64 2.22 -1.11
CA MET A 21 6.79 3.67 -1.12
C MET A 21 7.26 4.13 -2.50
N PHE A 22 6.98 5.40 -2.81
CA PHE A 22 7.27 6.05 -4.08
C PHE A 22 6.48 5.49 -5.26
N SER A 23 6.38 6.27 -6.32
CA SER A 23 5.76 5.84 -7.56
C SER A 23 6.72 5.01 -8.40
N LEU A 24 6.27 3.87 -8.91
CA LEU A 24 7.00 3.08 -9.90
C LEU A 24 7.14 3.82 -11.22
N SER A 25 6.08 4.50 -11.68
CA SER A 25 6.09 5.19 -12.97
C SER A 25 6.96 6.45 -12.96
N LEU A 26 7.03 7.17 -11.84
CA LEU A 26 7.94 8.29 -11.65
C LEU A 26 9.38 7.83 -11.42
N ALA A 27 9.59 6.73 -10.69
CA ALA A 27 10.93 6.17 -10.48
C ALA A 27 11.53 5.57 -11.76
N SER A 28 10.70 4.99 -12.64
CA SER A 28 11.15 4.50 -13.94
C SER A 28 10.04 4.53 -15.00
N PRO A 29 10.25 5.24 -16.12
CA PRO A 29 9.31 5.26 -17.24
C PRO A 29 8.98 3.87 -17.81
N ASN A 30 9.90 2.91 -17.66
CA ASN A 30 9.72 1.53 -18.13
C ASN A 30 8.58 0.80 -17.40
N TYR A 31 8.20 1.24 -16.20
CA TYR A 31 7.13 0.63 -15.40
C TYR A 31 5.80 1.38 -15.47
N LYS A 32 5.69 2.43 -16.30
CA LYS A 32 4.50 3.29 -16.38
C LYS A 32 3.17 2.55 -16.58
N LYS A 33 3.20 1.41 -17.29
CA LYS A 33 2.01 0.59 -17.56
C LYS A 33 1.92 -0.67 -16.71
N LEU A 34 2.86 -0.91 -15.80
CA LEU A 34 2.98 -2.19 -15.11
C LEU A 34 1.79 -2.51 -14.21
N LEU A 35 1.33 -1.54 -13.41
CA LEU A 35 0.22 -1.75 -12.50
C LEU A 35 -1.12 -1.69 -13.23
N SER A 36 -1.27 -0.76 -14.18
CA SER A 36 -2.48 -0.63 -14.99
C SER A 36 -2.72 -1.83 -15.92
N SER A 37 -1.67 -2.51 -16.38
CA SER A 37 -1.81 -3.72 -17.22
C SER A 37 -2.38 -4.92 -16.47
N LEU A 38 -2.39 -4.92 -15.13
CA LEU A 38 -3.02 -5.98 -14.35
C LEU A 38 -4.56 -5.95 -14.47
N GLY A 39 -5.15 -4.80 -14.80
CA GLY A 39 -6.60 -4.65 -14.94
C GLY A 39 -7.39 -4.92 -13.65
N ILE A 40 -6.79 -4.66 -12.50
CA ILE A 40 -7.37 -4.84 -11.16
C ILE A 40 -7.04 -3.65 -10.25
N PRO A 41 -7.82 -3.44 -9.16
CA PRO A 41 -7.49 -2.41 -8.17
C PRO A 41 -6.13 -2.69 -7.50
N CYS A 42 -5.32 -1.63 -7.36
CA CYS A 42 -4.10 -1.61 -6.56
C CYS A 42 -4.35 -0.73 -5.32
N ILE A 43 -4.29 -1.32 -4.13
CA ILE A 43 -4.53 -0.65 -2.85
C ILE A 43 -3.18 -0.24 -2.26
N GLN A 44 -2.98 1.05 -2.03
CA GLN A 44 -1.75 1.56 -1.42
C GLN A 44 -1.81 1.41 0.10
N ALA A 45 -1.01 0.49 0.64
CA ALA A 45 -0.87 0.24 2.07
C ALA A 45 0.33 1.04 2.61
N MET A 46 0.05 2.18 3.23
CA MET A 46 1.09 3.10 3.68
C MET A 46 1.73 2.64 4.99
N THR A 47 2.96 3.04 5.26
CA THR A 47 3.57 2.91 6.58
C THR A 47 3.98 4.29 7.07
N THR A 48 3.83 4.56 8.36
CA THR A 48 4.38 5.77 8.97
C THR A 48 5.74 5.47 9.59
N MET A 49 6.64 6.43 9.46
CA MET A 49 7.98 6.46 10.04
C MET A 49 7.98 6.94 11.50
N GLN A 50 6.82 7.36 12.01
CA GLN A 50 6.62 7.72 13.40
C GLN A 50 6.40 6.46 14.26
N PRO A 51 6.83 6.48 15.54
CA PRO A 51 6.32 5.56 16.55
C PRO A 51 4.80 5.64 16.67
N TYR A 52 4.16 4.56 17.11
CA TYR A 52 2.70 4.46 17.19
C TYR A 52 2.06 5.59 18.01
N ASP A 53 2.59 5.86 19.20
CA ASP A 53 2.03 6.86 20.11
C ASP A 53 2.09 8.28 19.50
N GLU A 54 3.22 8.62 18.87
CA GLU A 54 3.39 9.89 18.17
C GLU A 54 2.41 10.03 16.99
N TRP A 55 2.25 8.97 16.19
CA TRP A 55 1.29 8.96 15.09
C TRP A 55 -0.16 9.05 15.59
N PHE A 56 -0.48 8.37 16.68
CA PHE A 56 -1.85 8.30 17.24
C PHE A 56 -2.29 9.65 17.81
N ASP A 57 -1.40 10.33 18.52
CA ASP A 57 -1.67 11.65 19.12
C ASP A 57 -1.53 12.80 18.10
N SER A 58 -0.94 12.53 16.92
CA SER A 58 -0.77 13.51 15.86
C SER A 58 -2.10 13.90 15.21
N THR A 59 -2.39 15.20 15.19
CA THR A 59 -3.53 15.75 14.44
C THR A 59 -3.32 15.72 12.93
N GLN A 60 -2.06 15.68 12.48
CA GLN A 60 -1.69 15.59 11.06
C GLN A 60 -1.76 14.14 10.55
N GLY A 61 -1.63 13.16 11.45
CA GLY A 61 -1.48 11.75 11.10
C GLY A 61 -0.09 11.50 10.50
N MET A 62 0.05 11.65 9.18
CA MET A 62 1.33 11.47 8.48
C MET A 62 1.98 12.82 8.17
N THR A 63 3.28 12.91 8.33
CA THR A 63 4.08 14.09 7.98
C THR A 63 3.97 14.44 6.50
N THR A 64 4.22 15.70 6.15
CA THR A 64 4.17 16.18 4.76
C THR A 64 5.11 15.40 3.84
N MET A 65 6.27 14.99 4.35
CA MET A 65 7.23 14.18 3.58
C MET A 65 6.66 12.79 3.31
N GLU A 66 6.11 12.12 4.32
CA GLU A 66 5.47 10.81 4.15
C GLU A 66 4.31 10.88 3.15
N VAL A 67 3.40 11.83 3.30
CA VAL A 67 2.28 12.03 2.36
C VAL A 67 2.78 12.17 0.92
N SER A 68 3.91 12.85 0.71
CA SER A 68 4.47 13.05 -0.62
C SER A 68 4.86 11.72 -1.29
N TYR A 69 5.55 10.81 -0.59
CA TYR A 69 6.05 9.57 -1.18
C TYR A 69 5.17 8.34 -0.96
N THR A 70 4.29 8.32 0.03
CA THR A 70 3.38 7.19 0.30
C THR A 70 1.99 7.37 -0.28
N ALA A 71 1.56 8.61 -0.54
CA ALA A 71 0.23 8.91 -1.10
C ALA A 71 0.35 9.63 -2.45
N ALA A 72 0.84 10.88 -2.47
CA ALA A 72 0.79 11.73 -3.65
C ALA A 72 1.52 11.14 -4.85
N GLN A 73 2.70 10.55 -4.66
CA GLN A 73 3.40 9.86 -5.74
C GLN A 73 2.64 8.60 -6.22
N PRO A 74 2.30 7.62 -5.35
CA PRO A 74 1.49 6.46 -5.75
C PRO A 74 0.15 6.78 -6.44
N GLU A 75 -0.45 7.96 -6.23
CA GLU A 75 -1.61 8.40 -7.00
C GLU A 75 -1.32 8.48 -8.51
N PHE A 76 -0.11 8.87 -8.93
CA PHE A 76 0.30 8.89 -10.33
C PHE A 76 0.42 7.49 -10.95
N ASP A 77 0.57 6.45 -10.13
CA ASP A 77 0.53 5.06 -10.58
C ASP A 77 -0.90 4.52 -10.71
N GLY A 78 -1.90 5.29 -10.26
CA GLY A 78 -3.30 4.88 -10.21
C GLY A 78 -3.64 4.03 -8.99
N ASN A 79 -2.81 4.04 -7.94
CA ASN A 79 -3.11 3.31 -6.71
C ASN A 79 -4.24 4.00 -5.92
N LEU A 80 -5.07 3.19 -5.29
CA LEU A 80 -6.11 3.63 -4.36
C LEU A 80 -5.48 3.88 -2.99
N ILE A 81 -5.37 5.16 -2.61
CA ILE A 81 -4.75 5.58 -1.35
C ILE A 81 -5.64 5.20 -0.16
N THR A 82 -5.03 4.66 0.90
CA THR A 82 -5.76 4.19 2.10
C THR A 82 -5.23 4.79 3.40
N VAL A 83 -4.94 3.97 4.41
CA VAL A 83 -4.49 4.34 5.75
C VAL A 83 -3.13 3.71 6.05
N PRO A 84 -2.32 4.27 6.96
CA PRO A 84 -1.08 3.62 7.37
C PRO A 84 -1.39 2.33 8.14
N PHE A 85 -0.80 1.21 7.72
CA PHE A 85 -1.05 -0.11 8.32
C PHE A 85 0.00 -0.51 9.37
N ALA A 86 1.12 0.22 9.45
CA ALA A 86 2.17 -0.03 10.42
C ALA A 86 2.88 1.28 10.82
N SER A 87 3.30 1.35 12.08
CA SER A 87 4.21 2.34 12.64
C SER A 87 5.66 1.84 12.58
N ARG A 88 6.63 2.75 12.76
CA ARG A 88 8.05 2.40 12.84
C ARG A 88 8.56 2.62 14.26
N GLU A 89 8.69 1.53 15.00
CA GLU A 89 9.20 1.55 16.36
C GLU A 89 10.73 1.49 16.38
N GLN A 90 11.33 2.29 17.27
CA GLN A 90 12.75 2.18 17.60
C GLN A 90 12.90 1.15 18.70
N GLU A 91 13.80 0.18 18.50
CA GLU A 91 14.14 -0.80 19.54
C GLU A 91 15.45 -0.40 20.22
N LYS A 92 16.43 -1.31 20.22
CA LYS A 92 17.73 -1.14 20.87
C LYS A 92 18.82 -0.81 19.85
N ILE A 93 19.90 -0.21 20.34
CA ILE A 93 21.15 -0.14 19.58
C ILE A 93 21.79 -1.52 19.59
N ASP A 94 22.09 -2.05 18.42
CA ASP A 94 22.82 -3.30 18.29
C ASP A 94 24.24 -3.14 18.84
N PRO A 95 24.65 -3.94 19.85
CA PRO A 95 25.90 -3.72 20.56
C PRO A 95 27.16 -4.07 19.73
N ILE A 96 27.01 -4.78 18.61
CA ILE A 96 28.12 -5.20 17.74
C ILE A 96 28.36 -4.15 16.66
N THR A 97 27.29 -3.65 16.05
CA THR A 97 27.33 -2.74 14.89
C THR A 97 27.12 -1.28 15.26
N GLY A 98 26.56 -0.99 16.44
CA GLY A 98 26.18 0.35 16.86
C GLY A 98 24.93 0.90 16.14
N ALA A 99 24.24 0.08 15.34
CA ALA A 99 23.08 0.52 14.58
C ALA A 99 21.83 0.60 15.47
N LEU A 100 21.04 1.67 15.31
CA LEU A 100 19.70 1.74 15.90
C LEU A 100 18.76 0.78 15.16
N MET A 101 18.30 -0.26 15.85
CA MET A 101 17.35 -1.21 15.28
C MET A 101 15.96 -0.58 15.23
N THR A 102 15.28 -0.73 14.08
CA THR A 102 13.89 -0.28 13.93
C THR A 102 13.03 -1.41 13.40
N ARG A 103 11.79 -1.51 13.87
CA ARG A 103 10.81 -2.52 13.46
C ARG A 103 9.51 -1.87 13.02
N TYR A 104 8.92 -2.37 11.95
CA TYR A 104 7.56 -2.01 11.58
C TYR A 104 6.56 -2.82 12.41
N VAL A 105 5.69 -2.14 13.14
CA VAL A 105 4.67 -2.77 13.98
C VAL A 105 3.29 -2.53 13.38
N PRO A 106 2.51 -3.58 13.07
CA PRO A 106 1.18 -3.42 12.51
C PRO A 106 0.25 -2.64 13.43
N ILE A 107 -0.50 -1.71 12.85
CA ILE A 107 -1.58 -0.98 13.49
C ILE A 107 -2.88 -1.76 13.19
N LYS A 108 -3.37 -2.49 14.18
CA LYS A 108 -4.37 -3.55 14.00
C LYS A 108 -5.65 -3.10 13.29
N ASP A 109 -6.28 -2.04 13.76
CA ASP A 109 -7.53 -1.50 13.20
C ASP A 109 -7.35 -1.00 11.75
N ARG A 110 -6.16 -0.47 11.43
CA ARG A 110 -5.83 0.01 10.07
C ARG A 110 -5.55 -1.14 9.12
N LEU A 111 -4.87 -2.18 9.60
CA LEU A 111 -4.66 -3.42 8.84
C LEU A 111 -6.00 -4.08 8.50
N GLU A 112 -6.90 -4.21 9.49
CA GLU A 112 -8.26 -4.72 9.30
C GLU A 112 -9.01 -3.90 8.23
N LYS A 113 -8.94 -2.57 8.30
CA LYS A 113 -9.56 -1.68 7.31
C LYS A 113 -9.04 -1.91 5.88
N ILE A 114 -7.73 -2.13 5.69
CA ILE A 114 -7.14 -2.39 4.37
C ILE A 114 -7.60 -3.74 3.83
N VAL A 115 -7.66 -4.75 4.69
CA VAL A 115 -8.16 -6.08 4.32
C VAL A 115 -9.63 -6.00 3.89
N ASP A 116 -10.47 -5.34 4.69
CA ASP A 116 -11.90 -5.18 4.37
C ASP A 116 -12.13 -4.45 3.05
N LEU A 117 -11.40 -3.35 2.83
CA LEU A 117 -11.48 -2.61 1.57
C LEU A 117 -11.06 -3.48 0.38
N SER A 118 -9.98 -4.25 0.52
CA SER A 118 -9.49 -5.16 -0.50
C SER A 118 -10.50 -6.26 -0.82
N LEU A 119 -11.11 -6.86 0.20
CA LEU A 119 -12.17 -7.86 0.04
C LEU A 119 -13.41 -7.27 -0.64
N ASN A 120 -13.78 -6.04 -0.34
CA ASN A 120 -14.91 -5.38 -0.99
C ASN A 120 -14.65 -5.08 -2.47
N TRP A 121 -13.44 -4.63 -2.84
CA TRP A 121 -13.03 -4.50 -4.24
C TRP A 121 -13.03 -5.84 -4.99
N ALA A 122 -12.53 -6.90 -4.35
CA ALA A 122 -12.58 -8.25 -4.92
C ALA A 122 -14.04 -8.73 -5.14
N LYS A 123 -14.94 -8.48 -4.18
CA LYS A 123 -16.37 -8.77 -4.33
C LYS A 123 -16.99 -8.00 -5.50
N LEU A 124 -16.70 -6.71 -5.64
CA LEU A 124 -17.18 -5.89 -6.76
C LEU A 124 -16.73 -6.47 -8.10
N ARG A 125 -15.46 -6.85 -8.21
CA ARG A 125 -14.90 -7.46 -9.42
C ARG A 125 -15.58 -8.77 -9.80
N ARG A 126 -16.00 -9.57 -8.82
CA ARG A 126 -16.66 -10.87 -9.01
C ARG A 126 -18.19 -10.79 -9.11
N LYS A 127 -18.77 -9.61 -8.87
CA LYS A 127 -20.22 -9.41 -8.91
C LYS A 127 -20.69 -9.57 -10.36
N LYS A 128 -21.67 -10.44 -10.58
CA LYS A 128 -22.33 -10.57 -11.89
C LYS A 128 -22.98 -9.24 -12.25
N ILE A 129 -22.72 -8.76 -13.47
CA ILE A 129 -23.42 -7.60 -14.01
C ILE A 129 -24.89 -8.00 -14.15
N GLN A 130 -25.76 -7.34 -13.40
CA GLN A 130 -27.20 -7.42 -13.62
C GLN A 130 -27.49 -6.38 -14.70
N ASN A 131 -27.98 -6.83 -15.86
CA ASN A 131 -28.43 -5.91 -16.90
C ASN A 131 -29.59 -5.11 -16.32
N VAL A 132 -29.35 -3.82 -16.05
CA VAL A 132 -30.43 -2.88 -15.79
C VAL A 132 -31.02 -2.58 -17.16
N GLY A 133 -32.21 -3.13 -17.41
CA GLY A 133 -32.97 -2.91 -18.65
C GLY A 133 -33.58 -1.52 -18.70
#